data_AF-A0AAV4RZY8-F1
#
_entry.id   AF-A0AAV4RZY8-F1
#
_cell.length_a   1.000
_cell.length_b   1.000
_cell.length_c   1.000
_cell.angle_alpha   90.00
_cell.angle_beta   90.00
_cell.angle_gamma   90.00
#
_symmetry.space_group_name_H-M   'P 1'
#
loop_
_entity.id
_entity.type
_entity.pdbx_description
1 polymer ?
#
loop_
_entity_poly.entity_id
_entity_poly.type
_entity_poly.pdbx_seq_one_letter_code
_entity_poly.pdbx_strand_id
1 'polypeptide(L)'
;MKESNLSIHTFVDASKTAYAACIFLRSESSMGSVTVQLLQARSRITPMKTITIPRLELMAATIGARLFSSVTQALKLPNVKAYFWTDSSTVLTWITSREQWSVFVINRISEIRKLTTSEDWFHISTDQNPADILSRACGPKQLQKHKWW
;
A
#
# COMPACT_ATOMS: atom_id res chain seq x y z
N MET A 1 -12.86 -25.26 14.43
CA MET A 1 -11.54 -25.00 13.82
C MET A 1 -10.97 -23.79 14.55
N LYS A 2 -9.74 -23.87 15.09
CA LYS A 2 -9.13 -22.73 15.79
C LYS A 2 -8.92 -21.60 14.79
N GLU A 3 -9.57 -20.46 15.00
CA GLU A 3 -9.50 -19.32 14.08
C GLU A 3 -8.07 -18.78 14.03
N SER A 4 -7.45 -18.87 12.86
CA SER A 4 -6.19 -18.18 12.58
C SER A 4 -6.48 -16.69 12.45
N ASN A 5 -5.74 -15.85 13.17
CA ASN A 5 -5.90 -14.41 13.05
C ASN A 5 -5.26 -13.95 11.73
N LEU A 6 -6.09 -13.46 10.81
CA LEU A 6 -5.66 -12.99 9.49
C LEU A 6 -5.64 -11.47 9.45
N SER A 7 -4.56 -10.91 8.92
CA SER A 7 -4.48 -9.50 8.57
C SER A 7 -3.81 -9.29 7.23
N ILE A 8 -4.27 -8.27 6.50
CA ILE A 8 -3.69 -7.84 5.24
C ILE A 8 -2.93 -6.55 5.46
N HIS A 9 -1.69 -6.51 4.97
CA HIS A 9 -0.80 -5.36 5.06
C HIS A 9 -0.48 -4.87 3.65
N THR A 10 -0.89 -3.64 3.35
CA THR A 10 -0.65 -2.98 2.07
C THR A 10 0.42 -1.92 2.26
N PHE A 11 1.52 -2.02 1.51
CA PHE A 11 2.60 -1.04 1.54
C PHE A 11 2.61 -0.28 0.23
N VAL A 12 2.82 1.03 0.28
CA VAL A 12 2.86 1.88 -0.91
C VAL A 12 4.10 2.75 -0.88
N ASP A 13 4.64 3.03 -2.06
CA ASP A 13 5.76 3.95 -2.23
C ASP A 13 5.76 4.60 -3.62
N ALA A 14 6.37 5.77 -3.73
CA ALA A 14 6.59 6.44 -5.00
C ALA A 14 7.96 7.12 -5.09
N SER A 15 8.51 7.08 -6.29
CA SER A 15 9.70 7.84 -6.67
C SER A 15 9.43 8.64 -7.94
N LYS A 16 10.48 9.31 -8.46
CA LYS A 16 10.41 10.01 -9.75
C LYS A 16 10.16 9.06 -10.93
N THR A 17 10.50 7.77 -10.80
CA THR A 17 10.46 6.80 -11.91
C THR A 17 9.18 5.97 -11.94
N ALA A 18 8.70 5.55 -10.78
CA ALA A 18 7.49 4.76 -10.67
C ALA A 18 6.84 4.93 -9.29
N TYR A 19 5.58 4.50 -9.19
CA TYR A 19 4.88 4.36 -7.93
C TYR A 19 4.26 2.97 -7.84
N ALA A 20 4.24 2.41 -6.63
CA ALA A 20 3.99 1.00 -6.43
C ALA A 20 3.20 0.71 -5.15
N ALA A 21 2.61 -0.47 -5.13
CA ALA A 21 1.97 -1.06 -3.98
C ALA A 21 2.24 -2.58 -3.92
N CYS A 22 2.39 -3.13 -2.73
CA CYS A 22 2.46 -4.57 -2.50
C CYS A 22 1.63 -4.98 -1.28
N ILE A 23 1.04 -6.16 -1.35
CA ILE A 23 0.11 -6.68 -0.35
C ILE A 23 0.64 -7.99 0.22
N PHE A 24 0.72 -8.05 1.55
CA PHE A 24 1.07 -9.24 2.29
C PHE A 24 -0.12 -9.74 3.11
N LEU A 25 -0.32 -11.05 3.13
CA LEU A 25 -1.18 -11.73 4.09
C LEU A 25 -0.34 -12.18 5.27
N ARG A 26 -0.70 -11.74 6.47
CA ARG A 26 -0.20 -12.26 7.73
C ARG A 26 -1.23 -13.22 8.30
N SER A 27 -0.79 -14.42 8.65
CA SER A 27 -1.58 -15.41 9.37
C SER A 27 -0.88 -15.76 10.67
N GLU A 28 -1.63 -15.69 11.77
CA GLU A 28 -1.16 -16.11 13.09
C GLU A 28 -1.98 -17.30 13.56
N SER A 29 -1.29 -18.42 13.76
CA SER A 29 -1.89 -19.64 14.27
C SER A 29 -2.18 -19.51 15.76
N SER A 30 -3.15 -20.28 16.25
CA SER A 30 -3.45 -20.41 17.68
C SER A 30 -2.26 -20.82 18.58
N MET A 31 -1.16 -21.32 17.99
CA MET A 31 0.07 -21.67 18.71
C MET A 31 1.11 -20.55 18.66
N GLY A 32 0.75 -19.36 18.16
CA GLY A 32 1.62 -18.18 18.06
C GLY A 32 2.55 -18.18 16.84
N SER A 33 2.47 -19.18 15.96
CA SER A 33 3.26 -19.20 14.73
C SER A 33 2.73 -18.18 13.73
N VAL A 34 3.61 -17.30 13.24
CA VAL A 34 3.28 -16.23 12.29
C VAL A 34 3.88 -16.55 10.92
N THR A 35 3.02 -16.55 9.91
CA THR A 35 3.42 -16.68 8.50
C THR A 35 3.04 -15.41 7.76
N VAL A 36 3.95 -14.90 6.94
CA VAL A 36 3.71 -13.73 6.07
C VAL A 36 3.97 -14.14 4.62
N GLN A 37 3.02 -13.86 3.73
CA GLN A 37 3.13 -14.19 2.30
C GLN A 37 2.75 -13.00 1.45
N LEU A 38 3.54 -12.73 0.41
CA LEU A 38 3.17 -11.77 -0.62
C LEU A 38 1.99 -12.32 -1.43
N LEU A 39 0.89 -11.57 -1.47
CA LEU A 39 -0.28 -11.91 -2.30
C LEU A 39 -0.19 -11.27 -3.68
N GLN A 40 0.13 -9.98 -3.74
CA GLN A 40 0.15 -9.26 -5.00
C GLN A 40 1.03 -8.01 -4.92
N ALA A 41 1.64 -7.68 -6.06
CA ALA A 41 2.44 -6.49 -6.28
C ALA A 41 1.94 -5.74 -7.51
N ARG A 42 2.03 -4.41 -7.51
CA ARG A 42 1.73 -3.58 -8.68
C ARG A 42 2.62 -2.36 -8.69
N SER A 43 3.25 -2.09 -9.84
CA SER A 43 4.02 -0.87 -10.09
C SER A 43 3.51 -0.18 -11.35
N ARG A 44 3.66 1.14 -11.43
CA ARG A 44 3.30 1.97 -12.60
C ARG A 44 4.38 3.03 -12.82
N ILE A 45 4.85 3.13 -14.06
CA ILE A 45 5.80 4.18 -14.47
C ILE A 45 5.13 5.54 -14.34
N THR A 46 5.88 6.53 -13.88
CA THR A 46 5.38 7.90 -13.73
C THR A 46 4.99 8.49 -15.09
N PRO A 47 3.93 9.32 -15.15
CA PRO A 47 3.56 9.99 -16.40
C PRO A 47 4.67 10.91 -16.91
N MET A 48 4.78 11.09 -18.23
CA MET A 48 5.76 12.01 -18.83
C MET A 48 5.54 13.48 -18.43
N LYS A 49 4.30 13.84 -18.05
CA LYS A 49 4.02 15.17 -17.49
C LYS A 49 4.58 15.24 -16.08
N THR A 50 5.29 16.31 -15.77
CA THR A 50 5.84 16.54 -14.43
C THR A 50 4.73 16.59 -13.38
N ILE A 51 4.72 15.59 -12.51
CA ILE A 51 3.88 15.51 -11.32
C ILE A 51 4.81 15.60 -10.10
N THR A 52 4.35 16.29 -9.06
CA THR A 52 5.12 16.42 -7.82
C THR A 52 5.22 15.09 -7.08
N ILE A 53 6.31 14.88 -6.33
CA ILE A 53 6.50 13.66 -5.52
C ILE A 53 5.28 13.37 -4.61
N PRO A 54 4.74 14.33 -3.85
CA PRO A 54 3.56 14.07 -3.02
C PRO A 54 2.35 13.55 -3.80
N ARG A 55 2.14 14.04 -5.03
CA ARG A 55 1.05 13.55 -5.88
C ARG A 55 1.30 12.13 -6.38
N LEU A 56 2.56 11.75 -6.63
CA LEU A 56 2.94 10.39 -6.98
C LEU A 56 2.77 9.43 -5.80
N GLU A 57 3.16 9.85 -4.60
CA GLU A 57 2.94 9.10 -3.36
C GLU A 57 1.43 8.89 -3.12
N LEU A 58 0.61 9.91 -3.33
CA LEU A 58 -0.86 9.79 -3.25
C LEU A 58 -1.43 8.85 -4.32
N MET A 59 -0.81 8.81 -5.50
CA MET A 59 -1.16 7.84 -6.55
C MET A 59 -0.77 6.41 -6.15
N ALA A 60 0.36 6.22 -5.45
CA ALA A 60 0.74 4.94 -4.85
C ALA A 60 -0.32 4.47 -3.85
N ALA A 61 -0.74 5.34 -2.93
CA ALA A 61 -1.82 5.07 -1.99
C ALA A 61 -3.13 4.68 -2.70
N THR A 62 -3.48 5.38 -3.78
CA THR A 62 -4.68 5.10 -4.58
C THR A 62 -4.63 3.72 -5.22
N ILE A 63 -3.49 3.31 -5.81
CA ILE A 63 -3.38 1.97 -6.39
C ILE A 63 -3.32 0.88 -5.31
N GLY A 64 -2.77 1.18 -4.14
CA GLY A 64 -2.78 0.30 -2.97
C GLY A 64 -4.19 0.00 -2.49
N ALA A 65 -5.02 1.04 -2.31
CA ALA A 65 -6.43 0.90 -1.92
C ALA A 65 -7.24 0.06 -2.93
N ARG A 66 -7.04 0.29 -4.23
CA ARG A 66 -7.67 -0.51 -5.29
C ARG A 66 -7.18 -1.96 -5.30
N LEU A 67 -5.89 -2.18 -5.10
CA LEU A 67 -5.29 -3.51 -5.08
C LEU A 67 -5.85 -4.30 -3.88
N PHE A 68 -5.94 -3.66 -2.72
CA PHE A 68 -6.54 -4.24 -1.52
C PHE A 68 -7.99 -4.68 -1.76
N SER A 69 -8.82 -3.77 -2.29
CA SER A 69 -10.22 -4.08 -2.62
C SER A 69 -10.36 -5.25 -3.60
N SER A 70 -9.48 -5.31 -4.62
CA SER A 70 -9.46 -6.42 -5.57
C SER A 70 -9.07 -7.75 -4.91
N VAL A 71 -8.07 -7.74 -4.04
CA VAL A 71 -7.57 -8.95 -3.36
C VAL A 71 -8.59 -9.47 -2.35
N THR A 72 -9.17 -8.61 -1.52
CA THR A 72 -10.17 -9.03 -0.53
C THR A 72 -11.44 -9.58 -1.18
N GLN A 73 -11.87 -9.00 -2.31
CA GLN A 73 -12.97 -9.54 -3.09
C GLN A 73 -12.63 -10.92 -3.69
N ALA A 74 -11.46 -11.08 -4.29
CA ALA A 74 -11.04 -12.34 -4.91
C ALA A 74 -10.89 -13.48 -3.87
N LEU A 75 -10.37 -13.16 -2.68
CA LEU A 75 -10.18 -14.11 -1.60
C LEU A 75 -11.43 -14.31 -0.73
N LYS A 76 -12.52 -13.58 -0.98
CA LYS A 76 -13.75 -13.58 -0.18
C LYS A 76 -13.49 -13.27 1.31
N LEU A 77 -12.65 -12.27 1.55
CA LEU A 77 -12.24 -11.80 2.89
C LEU A 77 -12.71 -10.35 3.15
N PRO A 78 -14.02 -10.05 3.16
CA PRO A 78 -14.51 -8.67 3.26
C PRO A 78 -14.24 -8.00 4.62
N ASN A 79 -14.08 -8.78 5.69
CA ASN A 79 -13.91 -8.29 7.07
C ASN A 79 -12.53 -8.59 7.64
N VAL A 80 -11.54 -8.88 6.78
CA VAL A 80 -10.16 -9.12 7.25
C VAL A 80 -9.57 -7.83 7.79
N LYS A 81 -8.81 -7.94 8.89
CA LYS A 81 -8.11 -6.80 9.46
C LYS A 81 -7.14 -6.22 8.44
N ALA A 82 -7.18 -4.91 8.20
CA ALA A 82 -6.39 -4.25 7.18
C ALA A 82 -5.44 -3.23 7.79
N TYR A 83 -4.27 -3.09 7.18
CA TYR A 83 -3.27 -2.09 7.53
C TYR A 83 -2.66 -1.51 6.25
N PHE A 84 -2.54 -0.20 6.18
CA PHE A 84 -1.95 0.51 5.05
C PHE A 84 -0.74 1.31 5.51
N TRP A 85 0.38 1.16 4.82
CA TRP A 85 1.67 1.70 5.24
C TRP A 85 2.24 2.60 4.15
N THR A 86 2.64 3.81 4.54
CA THR A 86 3.36 4.77 3.71
C THR A 86 4.44 5.45 4.54
N ASP A 87 5.56 5.81 3.94
CA ASP A 87 6.61 6.65 4.55
C ASP A 87 6.42 8.15 4.25
N SER A 88 5.37 8.50 3.49
CA SER A 88 5.01 9.89 3.24
C SER A 88 4.08 10.42 4.32
N SER A 89 4.65 11.23 5.21
CA SER A 89 3.87 12.01 6.18
C SER A 89 2.84 12.91 5.49
N THR A 90 3.15 13.47 4.32
CA THR A 90 2.20 14.30 3.54
C THR A 90 0.97 13.50 3.10
N VAL A 91 1.16 12.30 2.55
CA VAL A 91 0.04 11.43 2.16
C VAL A 91 -0.77 11.01 3.37
N LEU A 92 -0.12 10.66 4.47
CA LEU A 92 -0.80 10.28 5.71
C LEU A 92 -1.67 11.42 6.25
N THR A 93 -1.15 12.66 6.26
CA THR A 93 -1.92 13.85 6.65
C THR A 93 -3.11 14.08 5.71
N TRP A 94 -2.92 13.94 4.40
CA TRP A 94 -4.01 14.08 3.42
C TRP A 94 -5.11 13.05 3.62
N ILE A 95 -4.77 11.80 3.90
CA ILE A 95 -5.76 10.72 4.10
C ILE A 95 -6.50 10.87 5.43
N THR A 96 -5.89 11.45 6.46
CA THR A 96 -6.49 11.54 7.81
C THR A 96 -7.15 12.90 8.09
N SER A 97 -6.71 14.00 7.46
CA SER A 97 -7.24 15.36 7.68
C SER A 97 -8.52 15.64 6.90
N ARG A 98 -9.38 16.53 7.42
CA ARG A 98 -10.62 17.01 6.76
C ARG A 98 -10.44 18.38 6.06
N GLU A 99 -9.20 18.82 5.87
CA GLU A 99 -8.89 20.09 5.20
C GLU A 99 -9.27 20.12 3.71
N GLN A 100 -9.37 21.33 3.18
CA GLN A 100 -9.61 21.57 1.75
C GLN A 100 -8.30 21.52 0.98
N TRP A 101 -8.21 20.58 0.04
CA TRP A 101 -7.06 20.42 -0.85
C TRP A 101 -7.44 20.70 -2.31
N SER A 102 -6.43 20.71 -3.19
CA SER A 102 -6.68 20.79 -4.64
C SER A 102 -7.60 19.65 -5.11
N VAL A 103 -8.36 19.89 -6.18
CA VAL A 103 -9.31 18.91 -6.76
C VAL A 103 -8.64 17.56 -7.05
N PHE A 104 -7.39 17.57 -7.55
CA PHE A 104 -6.65 16.34 -7.78
C PHE A 104 -6.48 15.50 -6.50
N VAL A 105 -6.10 16.17 -5.41
CA VAL A 105 -5.84 15.54 -4.11
C VAL A 105 -7.14 15.04 -3.50
N ILE A 106 -8.19 15.87 -3.47
CA ILE A 106 -9.52 15.49 -2.95
C ILE A 106 -10.08 14.27 -3.69
N ASN A 107 -10.02 14.24 -5.02
CA ASN A 107 -10.57 13.13 -5.79
C ASN A 107 -9.89 11.79 -5.44
N ARG A 108 -8.58 11.79 -5.17
CA ARG A 108 -7.83 10.60 -4.77
C ARG A 108 -8.10 10.21 -3.32
N ILE A 109 -8.14 11.18 -2.41
CA ILE A 109 -8.51 10.93 -1.00
C ILE A 109 -9.92 10.32 -0.92
N SER A 110 -10.90 10.89 -1.62
CA SER A 110 -12.27 10.39 -1.65
C SER A 110 -12.35 8.94 -2.14
N GLU A 111 -11.55 8.59 -3.16
CA GLU A 111 -11.46 7.21 -3.62
C GLU A 111 -10.82 6.28 -2.58
N ILE A 112 -9.70 6.69 -1.97
CA ILE A 112 -9.03 5.93 -0.92
C ILE A 112 -9.98 5.67 0.26
N ARG A 113 -10.69 6.70 0.72
CA ARG A 113 -11.66 6.62 1.83
C ARG A 113 -12.92 5.83 1.49
N LYS A 114 -13.25 5.67 0.21
CA LYS A 114 -14.33 4.78 -0.23
C LYS A 114 -13.92 3.30 -0.16
N LEU A 115 -12.64 3.01 -0.35
CA LEU A 115 -12.11 1.65 -0.44
C LEU A 115 -11.45 1.17 0.87
N THR A 116 -11.12 2.09 1.77
CA THR A 116 -10.35 1.85 3.00
C THR A 116 -10.83 2.77 4.12
N THR A 117 -10.53 2.40 5.37
CA THR A 117 -10.76 3.23 6.56
C THR A 117 -9.56 4.14 6.79
N SER A 118 -9.76 5.42 7.11
CA SER A 118 -8.65 6.37 7.23
C SER A 118 -7.74 6.04 8.43
N GLU A 119 -8.32 5.47 9.48
CA GLU A 119 -7.68 5.08 10.72
C GLU A 119 -6.78 3.84 10.58
N ASP A 120 -6.90 3.11 9.47
CA ASP A 120 -6.05 1.94 9.16
C ASP A 120 -4.78 2.33 8.39
N TRP A 121 -4.54 3.63 8.17
CA TRP A 121 -3.33 4.16 7.53
C TRP A 121 -2.29 4.57 8.56
N PHE A 122 -1.06 4.10 8.38
CA PHE A 122 0.03 4.27 9.31
C PHE A 122 1.32 4.70 8.60
N HIS A 123 2.16 5.42 9.34
CA HIS A 123 3.50 5.75 8.90
C HIS A 123 4.43 4.54 9.08
N ILE A 124 5.34 4.31 8.13
CA ILE A 124 6.47 3.38 8.25
C ILE A 124 7.76 4.08 7.82
N SER A 125 8.92 3.66 8.32
CA SER A 125 10.19 4.18 7.81
C SER A 125 10.52 3.59 6.42
N THR A 126 11.17 4.38 5.56
CA THR A 126 11.51 4.01 4.18
C THR A 126 12.31 2.70 4.09
N ASP A 127 13.24 2.45 5.02
CA ASP A 127 14.09 1.25 5.06
C ASP A 127 13.33 -0.05 5.39
N GLN A 128 12.14 0.10 5.98
CA GLN A 128 11.22 -0.99 6.29
C GLN A 128 10.10 -1.12 5.26
N ASN A 129 9.98 -0.22 4.30
CA ASN A 129 8.93 -0.22 3.30
C ASN A 129 9.25 -1.19 2.13
N PRO A 130 8.55 -2.32 1.98
CA PRO A 130 8.81 -3.28 0.90
C PRO A 130 8.47 -2.75 -0.50
N ALA A 131 7.66 -1.69 -0.59
CA ALA A 131 7.27 -1.08 -1.86
C ALA A 131 8.38 -0.18 -2.46
N ASP A 132 9.37 0.23 -1.67
CA ASP A 132 10.46 1.13 -2.12
C ASP A 132 11.23 0.57 -3.33
N ILE A 133 11.60 -0.71 -3.28
CA ILE A 133 12.29 -1.33 -4.41
C ILE A 133 11.44 -1.37 -5.69
N LEU A 134 10.10 -1.46 -5.57
CA LEU A 134 9.19 -1.47 -6.71
C LEU A 134 8.98 -0.09 -7.34
N SER A 135 9.12 0.98 -6.56
CA SER A 135 8.98 2.36 -7.03
C SER A 135 10.23 2.83 -7.80
N ARG A 136 11.38 2.18 -7.58
CA ARG A 136 12.69 2.51 -8.18
C ARG A 136 13.00 1.78 -9.49
N ALA A 137 12.00 1.16 -10.12
CA ALA A 137 12.16 0.40 -11.38
C ALA A 137 13.24 -0.71 -11.30
N CYS A 138 13.14 -1.54 -10.25
CA CYS A 138 14.00 -2.69 -10.03
C CYS A 138 13.87 -3.77 -11.12
N GLY A 139 15.00 -4.33 -11.57
CA GLY A 139 15.02 -5.47 -12.49
C GLY A 139 14.81 -6.82 -11.79
N PRO A 140 14.39 -7.88 -12.50
CA PRO A 140 14.06 -9.18 -11.89
C PRO A 140 15.17 -9.78 -11.01
N LYS A 141 16.45 -9.62 -11.39
CA LYS A 141 17.61 -10.14 -10.65
C LYS A 141 17.83 -9.44 -9.30
N GLN A 142 17.49 -8.16 -9.22
CA GLN A 142 17.60 -7.38 -7.98
C GLN A 142 16.44 -7.74 -7.04
N LEU A 143 15.25 -7.96 -7.60
CA LEU A 143 14.07 -8.37 -6.85
C LEU A 143 14.29 -9.71 -6.14
N GLN A 144 14.82 -10.72 -6.86
CA GLN A 144 15.09 -12.06 -6.31
C GLN A 144 16.05 -12.07 -5.11
N LYS A 145 16.89 -11.05 -4.96
CA LYS A 145 17.86 -10.95 -3.86
C LYS A 145 17.37 -10.09 -2.70
N HIS A 146 16.16 -9.55 -2.80
CA HIS A 146 15.67 -8.57 -1.84
C HIS A 146 15.02 -9.25 -0.64
N LYS A 147 15.25 -8.74 0.57
CA LYS A 147 14.78 -9.34 1.84
C LYS A 147 13.26 -9.58 1.93
N TRP A 148 12.47 -8.94 1.08
CA TRP A 148 11.00 -8.98 1.10
C TRP A 148 10.38 -9.75 -0.08
N TRP A 149 11.19 -10.18 -1.06
CA TRP A 149 10.75 -10.68 -2.36
C TRP A 149 11.46 -12.00 -2.70
#